data_AF-A0A4Q4D545-F1
#
_entry.id   AF-A0A4Q4D545-F1
#
_cell.length_a   1.000
_cell.length_b   1.000
_cell.length_c   1.000
_cell.angle_alpha   90.00
_cell.angle_beta   90.00
_cell.angle_gamma   90.00
#
_symmetry.space_group_name_H-M   'P 1'
#
loop_
_entity.id
_entity.type
_entity.pdbx_description
1 polymer ?
#
loop_
_entity_poly.entity_id
_entity_poly.type
_entity_poly.pdbx_seq_one_letter_code
_entity_poly.pdbx_strand_id
1 'polypeptide(L)'
;MATPMRIENDLYDAAKAVGAVMSRSAAQQLNHWARIGRELEASGAVSHRDVGRVLAGLKPYDDLNGQEQALVRAEWVERIAESREELDFAAEFEAAGVAGWVEADADGVTVVHGSAASEE
;
A
#
# COMPACT_ATOMS: atom_id res chain seq x y z
N MET A 1 -3.45 -24.21 15.75
CA MET A 1 -4.57 -23.25 15.96
C MET A 1 -4.27 -22.02 15.13
N ALA A 2 -5.26 -21.47 14.42
CA ALA A 2 -5.10 -20.24 13.66
C ALA A 2 -5.59 -19.06 14.49
N THR A 3 -4.79 -18.00 14.58
CA THR A 3 -5.16 -16.75 15.27
C THR A 3 -5.90 -15.86 14.27
N PRO A 4 -7.07 -15.29 14.61
CA PRO A 4 -7.75 -14.33 13.75
C PRO A 4 -6.85 -13.13 13.45
N MET A 5 -6.73 -12.76 12.18
CA MET A 5 -5.95 -11.61 11.72
C MET A 5 -6.77 -10.85 10.67
N ARG A 6 -6.71 -9.51 10.70
CA ARG A 6 -7.26 -8.67 9.64
C ARG A 6 -6.32 -8.76 8.43
N ILE A 7 -6.90 -8.95 7.24
CA ILE A 7 -6.18 -9.04 5.98
C ILE A 7 -6.79 -8.02 5.03
N GLU A 8 -5.95 -7.29 4.30
CA GLU A 8 -6.38 -6.37 3.28
C GLU A 8 -7.15 -7.10 2.17
N ASN A 9 -8.26 -6.50 1.71
CA ASN A 9 -9.15 -7.12 0.72
C ASN A 9 -8.38 -7.48 -0.56
N ASP A 10 -7.54 -6.59 -1.06
CA ASP A 10 -6.75 -6.81 -2.27
C ASP A 10 -5.80 -8.01 -2.12
N LEU A 11 -5.17 -8.17 -0.96
CA LEU A 11 -4.30 -9.31 -0.67
C LEU A 11 -5.10 -10.62 -0.57
N TYR A 12 -6.30 -10.57 0.02
CA TYR A 12 -7.21 -11.71 0.08
C TYR A 12 -7.71 -12.13 -1.31
N ASP A 13 -8.10 -11.17 -2.14
CA ASP A 13 -8.59 -11.40 -3.50
C ASP A 13 -7.48 -11.95 -4.41
N ALA A 14 -6.25 -11.43 -4.29
CA ALA A 14 -5.08 -11.99 -4.95
C ALA A 14 -4.83 -13.45 -4.51
N ALA A 15 -4.91 -13.74 -3.21
CA ALA A 15 -4.73 -15.09 -2.68
C ALA A 15 -5.83 -16.04 -3.17
N LYS A 16 -7.07 -15.57 -3.28
CA LYS A 16 -8.19 -16.35 -3.81
C LYS A 16 -7.99 -16.68 -5.29
N ALA A 17 -7.58 -15.69 -6.10
CA ALA A 17 -7.33 -15.88 -7.52
C ALA A 17 -6.18 -16.88 -7.78
N VAL A 18 -5.04 -16.69 -7.10
CA VAL A 18 -3.89 -17.61 -7.24
C VAL A 18 -4.18 -18.97 -6.64
N GLY A 19 -4.88 -19.00 -5.50
CA GLY A 19 -5.30 -20.24 -4.84
C GLY A 19 -6.16 -21.10 -5.76
N ALA A 20 -7.13 -20.52 -6.48
CA ALA A 20 -7.97 -21.25 -7.42
C ALA A 20 -7.14 -21.97 -8.50
N VAL A 21 -6.13 -21.31 -9.08
CA VAL A 21 -5.22 -21.89 -10.08
C VAL A 21 -4.39 -23.02 -9.47
N MET A 22 -3.95 -22.86 -8.22
CA MET A 22 -3.07 -23.80 -7.52
C MET A 22 -3.83 -24.86 -6.70
N SER A 23 -5.16 -24.93 -6.83
CA SER A 23 -6.04 -25.82 -6.05
C SER A 23 -5.87 -25.66 -4.53
N ARG A 24 -5.83 -24.41 -4.06
CA ARG A 24 -5.74 -23.99 -2.65
C ARG A 24 -6.85 -22.99 -2.31
N SER A 25 -7.32 -23.01 -1.06
CA SER A 25 -8.13 -21.90 -0.54
C SER A 25 -7.28 -20.63 -0.40
N ALA A 26 -7.94 -19.46 -0.32
CA ALA A 26 -7.26 -18.19 -0.09
C ALA A 26 -6.38 -18.24 1.18
N ALA A 27 -6.91 -18.77 2.29
CA ALA A 27 -6.16 -18.93 3.52
C ALA A 27 -4.94 -19.86 3.38
N GLN A 28 -5.05 -20.96 2.62
CA GLN A 28 -3.91 -21.84 2.35
C GLN A 28 -2.86 -21.14 1.49
N GLN A 29 -3.29 -20.36 0.50
CA GLN A 29 -2.40 -19.60 -0.36
C GLN A 29 -1.66 -18.49 0.41
N LEU A 30 -2.34 -17.77 1.29
CA LEU A 30 -1.72 -16.79 2.21
C LEU A 30 -0.67 -17.45 3.10
N ASN A 31 -1.01 -18.58 3.74
CA ASN A 31 -0.05 -19.33 4.56
C ASN A 31 1.16 -19.80 3.75
N HIS A 32 0.95 -20.16 2.48
CA HIS A 32 2.03 -20.57 1.59
C HIS A 32 2.98 -19.41 1.27
N TRP A 33 2.44 -18.24 0.92
CA TRP A 33 3.23 -17.03 0.71
C TRP A 33 3.97 -16.60 1.97
N ALA A 34 3.31 -16.60 3.13
CA ALA A 34 3.94 -16.27 4.41
C ALA A 34 5.14 -17.20 4.70
N ARG A 35 5.00 -18.50 4.42
CA ARG A 35 6.12 -19.44 4.56
C ARG A 35 7.27 -19.09 3.60
N ILE A 36 6.98 -18.85 2.32
CA ILE A 36 8.01 -18.49 1.33
C ILE A 36 8.70 -17.18 1.71
N GLY A 37 7.94 -16.15 2.09
CA GLY A 37 8.47 -14.84 2.49
C GLY A 37 9.45 -14.97 3.65
N ARG A 38 9.09 -15.73 4.69
CA ARG A 38 9.98 -16.00 5.82
C ARG A 38 11.29 -16.68 5.41
N GLU A 39 11.21 -17.71 4.56
CA GLU A 39 12.43 -18.39 4.09
C GLU A 39 13.28 -17.47 3.17
N LEU A 40 12.64 -16.62 2.37
CA LEU A 40 13.33 -15.65 1.52
C LEU A 40 14.12 -14.64 2.35
N GLU A 41 13.52 -14.08 3.39
CA GLU A 41 14.19 -13.15 4.32
C GLU A 41 15.35 -13.84 5.07
N ALA A 42 15.17 -15.09 5.48
CA ALA A 42 16.21 -15.85 6.18
C ALA A 42 17.39 -16.28 5.29
N SER A 43 17.19 -16.34 3.97
CA SER A 43 18.18 -16.90 3.03
C SER A 43 19.42 -16.02 2.82
N GLY A 44 19.36 -14.74 3.17
CA GLY A 44 20.40 -13.76 2.84
C GLY A 44 20.45 -13.37 1.37
N ALA A 45 19.50 -13.82 0.54
CA ALA A 45 19.38 -13.41 -0.87
C ALA A 45 18.97 -11.94 -1.05
N VAL A 46 18.48 -11.31 0.02
CA VAL A 46 18.01 -9.93 0.06
C VAL A 46 18.86 -9.13 1.04
N SER A 47 19.35 -7.97 0.62
CA SER A 47 19.97 -7.00 1.51
C SER A 47 18.93 -6.06 2.12
N HIS A 48 18.47 -6.35 3.34
CA HIS A 48 17.59 -5.43 4.10
C HIS A 48 18.20 -4.04 4.28
N ARG A 49 19.54 -3.95 4.35
CA ARG A 49 20.26 -2.68 4.39
C ARG A 49 20.01 -1.85 3.15
N ASP A 50 20.11 -2.45 1.96
CA ASP A 50 19.97 -1.72 0.70
C ASP A 50 18.51 -1.37 0.43
N VAL A 51 17.57 -2.27 0.77
CA VAL A 51 16.12 -1.96 0.80
C VAL A 51 15.87 -0.73 1.68
N GLY A 52 16.37 -0.73 2.92
CA GLY A 52 16.23 0.40 3.83
C GLY A 52 16.85 1.70 3.31
N ARG A 53 17.98 1.63 2.60
CA ARG A 53 18.59 2.81 1.96
C ARG A 53 17.73 3.37 0.84
N VAL A 54 17.09 2.54 0.02
CA VAL A 54 16.14 3.03 -1.00
C VAL A 54 14.92 3.66 -0.34
N LEU A 55 14.36 3.02 0.68
CA LEU A 55 13.23 3.57 1.45
C LEU A 55 13.56 4.91 2.13
N ALA A 56 14.83 5.15 2.45
CA ALA A 56 15.33 6.42 2.99
C ALA A 56 15.78 7.44 1.91
N GLY A 57 15.65 7.12 0.61
CA GLY A 57 16.11 7.98 -0.48
C GLY A 57 17.64 8.08 -0.63
N LEU A 58 18.40 7.18 0.01
CA LEU A 58 19.87 7.15 0.05
C LEU A 58 20.51 6.21 -0.99
N LYS A 59 19.68 5.57 -1.81
CA LYS A 59 20.09 4.70 -2.91
C LYS A 59 18.99 4.72 -4.00
N PRO A 60 19.35 4.70 -5.30
CA PRO A 60 18.37 4.52 -6.38
C PRO A 60 17.67 3.17 -6.32
N TYR A 61 16.38 3.14 -6.62
CA TYR A 61 15.57 1.90 -6.67
C TYR A 61 16.06 0.92 -7.74
N ASP A 62 16.48 1.44 -8.91
CA ASP A 62 16.93 0.62 -10.04
C ASP A 62 18.30 -0.06 -9.79
N ASP A 63 19.01 0.34 -8.73
CA ASP A 63 20.28 -0.29 -8.31
C ASP A 63 20.06 -1.55 -7.44
N LEU A 64 18.80 -1.90 -7.15
CA LEU A 64 18.43 -3.11 -6.42
C LEU A 64 18.19 -4.29 -7.37
N ASN A 65 18.38 -5.51 -6.86
CA ASN A 65 17.95 -6.70 -7.59
C ASN A 65 16.41 -6.84 -7.57
N GLY A 66 15.84 -7.71 -8.42
CA GLY A 66 14.38 -7.84 -8.54
C GLY A 66 13.64 -8.26 -7.26
N GLN A 67 14.28 -9.01 -6.38
CA GLN A 67 13.69 -9.43 -5.09
C GLN A 67 13.67 -8.25 -4.11
N GLU A 68 14.77 -7.51 -4.02
CA GLU A 68 14.89 -6.30 -3.21
C GLU A 68 13.91 -5.21 -3.68
N GLN A 69 13.79 -5.02 -4.99
CA GLN A 69 12.78 -4.13 -5.56
C GLN A 69 11.35 -4.54 -5.18
N ALA A 70 11.05 -5.84 -5.15
CA ALA A 70 9.73 -6.33 -4.75
C ALA A 70 9.41 -6.00 -3.29
N LEU A 71 10.40 -6.10 -2.39
CA LEU A 71 10.27 -5.71 -0.99
C LEU A 71 10.06 -4.19 -0.83
N VAL A 72 10.81 -3.36 -1.58
CA VAL A 72 10.59 -1.91 -1.56
C VAL A 72 9.16 -1.56 -2.00
N ARG A 73 8.62 -2.22 -3.03
CA ARG A 73 7.23 -1.97 -3.47
C ARG A 73 6.20 -2.38 -2.40
N ALA A 74 6.41 -3.49 -1.71
CA ALA A 74 5.54 -3.91 -0.61
C ALA A 74 5.53 -2.87 0.52
N GLU A 75 6.72 -2.43 0.95
CA GLU A 75 6.89 -1.39 1.98
C GLU A 75 6.30 -0.04 1.57
N TRP A 76 6.44 0.36 0.30
CA TRP A 76 5.80 1.58 -0.18
C TRP A 76 4.28 1.50 -0.15
N VAL A 77 3.69 0.36 -0.53
CA VAL A 77 2.23 0.20 -0.46
C VAL A 77 1.74 0.40 0.97
N GLU A 78 2.40 -0.21 1.95
CA GLU A 78 2.04 -0.06 3.38
C GLU A 78 2.22 1.39 3.87
N ARG A 79 3.39 2.00 3.63
CA ARG A 79 3.67 3.37 4.07
C ARG A 79 2.77 4.41 3.41
N ILE A 80 2.43 4.22 2.14
CA ILE A 80 1.50 5.11 1.43
C ILE A 80 0.10 4.95 2.00
N ALA A 81 -0.35 3.73 2.31
CA ALA A 81 -1.64 3.51 2.95
C ALA A 81 -1.70 4.20 4.32
N GLU A 82 -0.69 4.00 5.18
CA GLU A 82 -0.57 4.67 6.48
C GLU A 82 -0.54 6.20 6.34
N SER A 83 0.30 6.73 5.44
CA SER A 83 0.40 8.17 5.20
C SER A 83 -0.94 8.77 4.72
N ARG A 84 -1.72 8.01 3.95
CA ARG A 84 -3.05 8.44 3.47
C ARG A 84 -4.08 8.48 4.58
N GLU A 85 -3.98 7.61 5.58
CA GLU A 85 -4.88 7.62 6.74
C GLU A 85 -4.61 8.83 7.67
N GLU A 86 -3.37 9.34 7.69
CA GLU A 86 -2.98 10.50 8.50
C GLU A 86 -3.23 11.86 7.82
N LEU A 87 -3.48 11.87 6.51
CA LEU A 87 -3.68 13.09 5.74
C LEU A 87 -5.08 13.68 5.95
N ASP A 88 -5.14 14.95 6.32
CA ASP A 88 -6.39 15.75 6.39
C ASP A 88 -6.20 17.08 5.66
N PHE A 89 -6.24 17.03 4.33
CA PHE A 89 -6.10 18.22 3.50
C PHE A 89 -7.25 19.21 3.68
N ALA A 90 -8.45 18.74 4.06
CA ALA A 90 -9.58 19.62 4.34
C ALA A 90 -9.26 20.53 5.54
N ALA A 91 -8.78 19.96 6.65
CA ALA A 91 -8.34 20.74 7.81
C ALA A 91 -7.17 21.68 7.47
N GLU A 92 -6.21 21.25 6.65
CA GLU A 92 -5.11 22.11 6.18
C GLU A 92 -5.61 23.28 5.33
N PHE A 93 -6.55 23.05 4.40
CA PHE A 93 -7.14 24.08 3.55
C PHE A 93 -7.96 25.09 4.35
N GLU A 94 -8.74 24.62 5.32
CA GLU A 94 -9.49 25.48 6.24
C GLU A 94 -8.54 26.36 7.07
N ALA A 95 -7.47 25.78 7.62
CA ALA A 95 -6.46 26.51 8.39
C ALA A 95 -5.72 27.55 7.52
N ALA A 96 -5.51 27.25 6.24
CA ALA A 96 -4.89 28.15 5.27
C ALA A 96 -5.87 29.21 4.69
N GLY A 97 -7.16 29.14 5.00
CA GLY A 97 -8.18 30.05 4.48
C GLY A 97 -8.47 29.86 2.99
N VAL A 98 -8.25 28.65 2.45
CA VAL A 98 -8.56 28.32 1.06
C VAL A 98 -10.08 28.29 0.89
N ALA A 99 -10.61 29.11 -0.01
CA ALA A 99 -12.05 29.36 -0.15
C ALA A 99 -12.84 28.19 -0.79
N GLY A 100 -12.15 27.23 -1.40
CA GLY A 100 -12.74 26.02 -1.96
C GLY A 100 -11.71 25.09 -2.59
N TRP A 101 -12.03 23.80 -2.66
CA TRP A 101 -11.21 22.77 -3.29
C TRP A 101 -12.10 21.71 -3.97
N VAL A 102 -11.47 20.89 -4.80
CA VAL A 102 -12.12 19.80 -5.52
C VAL A 102 -11.38 18.52 -5.18
N GLU A 103 -12.13 17.50 -4.79
CA GLU A 103 -11.60 16.16 -4.53
C GLU A 103 -12.44 15.09 -5.21
N ALA A 104 -11.95 13.85 -5.19
CA ALA A 104 -12.74 12.69 -5.59
C ALA A 104 -13.14 11.94 -4.31
N ASP A 105 -14.41 11.56 -4.21
CA ASP A 105 -14.88 10.72 -3.12
C ASP A 105 -14.37 9.26 -3.25
N ALA A 106 -14.81 8.40 -2.33
CA ALA A 106 -14.40 7.00 -2.29
C ALA A 106 -14.77 6.19 -3.56
N ASP A 107 -15.79 6.64 -4.31
CA ASP A 107 -16.23 6.03 -5.56
C ASP A 107 -15.57 6.68 -6.80
N GLY A 108 -14.71 7.68 -6.57
CA GLY A 108 -14.03 8.43 -7.62
C GLY A 108 -14.88 9.54 -8.24
N VAL A 109 -16.02 9.90 -7.62
CA VAL A 109 -16.88 10.98 -8.08
C VAL A 109 -16.33 12.31 -7.59
N THR A 110 -16.32 13.30 -8.48
CA THR A 110 -15.84 14.65 -8.14
C THR A 110 -16.78 15.36 -7.17
N VAL A 111 -16.21 15.87 -6.07
CA VAL A 111 -16.89 16.68 -5.05
C VAL A 111 -16.23 18.06 -4.99
N VAL A 112 -17.05 19.11 -4.88
CA VAL A 112 -16.59 20.49 -4.79
C VAL A 112 -16.94 21.04 -3.41
N HIS A 113 -15.94 21.59 -2.72
CA HIS A 113 -16.05 22.19 -1.41
C HIS A 113 -15.84 23.71 -1.51
N GLY A 114 -16.57 24.49 -0.71
CA GLY A 114 -16.61 25.95 -0.79
C GLY A 114 -17.76 26.48 -1.65
N SER A 115 -18.03 27.78 -1.57
CA SER A 115 -19.09 28.39 -2.38
C SER A 115 -18.70 28.27 -3.84
N ALA A 116 -19.49 27.55 -4.62
CA ALA A 116 -19.62 27.85 -6.04
C ALA A 116 -19.87 29.36 -6.13
N ALA A 117 -18.89 30.12 -6.59
CA ALA A 117 -19.11 31.51 -6.94
C ALA A 117 -20.11 31.48 -8.08
N SER A 118 -21.35 31.88 -7.74
CA SER A 118 -22.37 32.46 -8.60
C SER A 118 -22.17 32.23 -10.11
N GLU A 119 -22.90 31.29 -10.69
CA GLU A 119 -23.26 31.40 -12.10
C GLU A 119 -24.29 32.54 -12.21
N GLU A 120 -23.86 33.67 -12.81
CA GLU A 120 -24.71 34.76 -13.31
C GLU A 120 -25.54 34.32 -14.52
#